data_AF-A0A814NYN5-F1
#
_entry.id   AF-A0A814NYN5-F1
#
_cell.length_a   1.000
_cell.length_b   1.000
_cell.length_c   1.000
_cell.angle_alpha   90.00
_cell.angle_beta   90.00
_cell.angle_gamma   90.00
#
_symmetry.space_group_name_H-M   'P 1'
#
loop_
_entity.id
_entity.type
_entity.pdbx_description
1 polymer ?
#
loop_
_entity_poly.entity_id
_entity_poly.type
_entity_poly.pdbx_seq_one_letter_code
_entity_poly.pdbx_strand_id
1 'polypeptide(L)'
;MKGVIFFFVLTATFGSVRSQQACMNGNWAQCAAEAVTQFRQLYSSYNTWHDNEQVPMFGTTCYSASKAGFYRWNWRWQGRFWCPTLSGLEGYSNNWESQKGAIEHAVEDYVRKGAQHGFLPPKRLLDPLDGPGHRELSAEPVQKITRFRNAETGYRLDSNGYGEAYVLESNGGDYQVWHIINADDNSVYIRNKKTDLFLDSNWEGKVYTLPANKGAYQRWRFDGLRIINIATGRALDSSYNKKLYTLNPNGGNYQNWIQE
;
A
#
# COMPACT_ATOMS: atom_id res chain seq x y z
N MET A 1 3.19 26.35 -28.60
CA MET A 1 1.81 26.79 -28.26
C MET A 1 0.81 25.85 -28.93
N LYS A 2 -0.31 25.60 -28.23
CA LYS A 2 -1.49 24.76 -28.56
C LYS A 2 -1.32 23.29 -28.19
N GLY A 3 -2.12 22.69 -27.30
CA GLY A 3 -3.24 23.13 -26.44
C GLY A 3 -3.51 21.98 -25.43
N VAL A 4 -3.60 22.18 -24.12
CA VAL A 4 -4.68 22.79 -23.32
C VAL A 4 -6.04 22.07 -23.50
N ILE A 5 -6.29 21.17 -22.53
CA ILE A 5 -7.56 20.80 -21.88
C ILE A 5 -8.52 19.88 -22.64
N PHE A 6 -8.66 18.66 -22.14
CA PHE A 6 -9.97 18.03 -21.93
C PHE A 6 -10.01 17.43 -20.51
N PHE A 7 -10.33 18.29 -19.55
CA PHE A 7 -10.88 17.89 -18.24
C PHE A 7 -12.36 17.59 -18.48
N PHE A 8 -12.73 16.31 -18.53
CA PHE A 8 -14.10 15.86 -18.32
C PHE A 8 -14.04 14.70 -17.33
N VAL A 9 -14.22 15.02 -16.05
CA VAL A 9 -14.42 14.05 -14.98
C VAL A 9 -15.84 13.52 -15.16
N LEU A 10 -15.96 12.31 -15.71
CA LEU A 10 -17.20 11.54 -15.65
C LEU A 10 -17.43 11.14 -14.19
N THR A 11 -18.49 11.65 -13.60
CA THR A 11 -19.08 11.13 -12.35
C THR A 11 -19.69 9.76 -12.61
N ALA A 12 -18.84 8.73 -12.67
CA ALA A 12 -19.30 7.35 -12.58
C ALA A 12 -19.54 7.03 -11.10
N THR A 13 -20.81 6.89 -10.72
CA THR A 13 -21.19 6.26 -9.45
C THR A 13 -20.61 4.86 -9.41
N PHE A 14 -19.64 4.64 -8.53
CA PHE A 14 -18.90 3.38 -8.45
C PHE A 14 -19.72 2.27 -7.80
N GLY A 15 -19.74 1.10 -8.46
CA GLY A 15 -19.87 -0.27 -7.94
C GLY A 15 -20.90 -0.56 -6.84
N SER A 16 -21.84 -1.49 -7.10
CA SER A 16 -22.82 -1.93 -6.10
C SER A 16 -22.15 -2.40 -4.80
N VAL A 17 -22.73 -2.08 -3.64
CA VAL A 17 -22.28 -2.47 -2.29
C VAL A 17 -21.87 -3.95 -2.17
N ARG A 18 -22.49 -4.84 -2.95
CA ARG A 18 -22.16 -6.28 -2.99
C ARG A 18 -20.72 -6.57 -3.39
N SER A 19 -20.11 -5.74 -4.21
CA SER A 19 -18.77 -6.02 -4.72
C SER A 19 -17.65 -5.55 -3.82
N GLN A 20 -17.86 -4.42 -3.14
CA GLN A 20 -17.02 -3.97 -2.04
C GLN A 20 -16.95 -5.05 -0.95
N GLN A 21 -18.07 -5.72 -0.70
CA GLN A 21 -18.15 -6.83 0.25
C GLN A 21 -17.43 -8.10 -0.22
N ALA A 22 -17.43 -8.40 -1.53
CA ALA A 22 -16.68 -9.54 -2.08
C ALA A 22 -15.16 -9.37 -1.90
N CYS A 23 -14.64 -8.16 -2.13
CA CYS A 23 -13.26 -7.81 -1.88
C CYS A 23 -12.87 -7.91 -0.39
N MET A 24 -13.76 -7.48 0.51
CA MET A 24 -13.54 -7.54 1.97
C MET A 24 -13.61 -8.98 2.51
N ASN A 25 -14.37 -9.86 1.86
CA ASN A 25 -14.54 -11.26 2.26
C ASN A 25 -13.45 -12.20 1.69
N GLY A 26 -12.38 -11.66 1.10
CA GLY A 26 -11.28 -12.46 0.55
C GLY A 26 -11.59 -13.15 -0.79
N ASN A 27 -12.67 -12.76 -1.47
CA ASN A 27 -12.95 -13.22 -2.83
C ASN A 27 -12.15 -12.37 -3.85
N TRP A 28 -10.84 -12.63 -3.89
CA TRP A 28 -9.88 -11.87 -4.69
C TRP A 28 -10.10 -11.99 -6.20
N ALA A 29 -10.70 -13.08 -6.67
CA ALA A 29 -11.02 -13.26 -8.09
C ALA A 29 -12.09 -12.27 -8.56
N GLN A 30 -13.14 -12.08 -7.76
CA GLN A 30 -14.19 -11.10 -8.05
C GLN A 30 -13.67 -9.67 -7.92
N CYS A 31 -12.80 -9.42 -6.94
CA CYS A 31 -12.16 -8.12 -6.75
C CYS A 31 -11.23 -7.73 -7.92
N ALA A 32 -10.41 -8.68 -8.39
CA ALA A 32 -9.54 -8.49 -9.54
C ALA A 32 -10.35 -8.24 -10.82
N ALA A 33 -11.44 -8.96 -11.04
CA ALA A 33 -12.30 -8.78 -12.22
C ALA A 33 -12.90 -7.38 -12.30
N GLU A 34 -13.26 -6.78 -11.17
CA GLU A 34 -13.81 -5.42 -11.13
C GLU A 34 -12.74 -4.34 -11.24
N ALA A 35 -11.59 -4.52 -10.58
CA ALA A 35 -10.43 -3.64 -10.76
C ALA A 35 -10.00 -3.60 -12.24
N VAL A 36 -9.99 -4.76 -12.90
CA VAL A 36 -9.76 -4.90 -14.33
C VAL A 36 -10.83 -4.19 -15.16
N THR A 37 -12.10 -4.32 -14.80
CA THR A 37 -13.22 -3.68 -15.51
C THR A 37 -13.14 -2.15 -15.42
N GLN A 38 -12.82 -1.61 -14.24
CA GLN A 38 -12.63 -0.18 -14.02
C GLN A 38 -11.40 0.34 -14.78
N PHE A 39 -10.32 -0.45 -14.80
CA PHE A 39 -9.14 -0.13 -15.60
C PHE A 39 -9.48 -0.08 -17.10
N ARG A 40 -10.21 -1.07 -17.62
CA ARG A 40 -10.71 -1.06 -19.00
C ARG A 40 -11.55 0.18 -19.28
N GLN A 41 -12.41 0.61 -18.37
CA GLN A 41 -13.22 1.82 -18.56
C GLN A 41 -12.37 3.09 -18.59
N LEU A 42 -11.45 3.27 -17.63
CA LEU A 42 -10.58 4.45 -17.55
C LEU A 42 -9.71 4.58 -18.80
N TYR A 43 -9.17 3.47 -19.28
CA TYR A 43 -8.25 3.44 -20.41
C TYR A 43 -8.88 3.10 -21.76
N SER A 44 -10.19 2.80 -21.82
CA SER A 44 -10.93 2.72 -23.08
C SER A 44 -10.91 4.05 -23.86
N SER A 45 -10.69 5.16 -23.14
CA SER A 45 -10.55 6.51 -23.68
C SER A 45 -9.17 6.81 -24.30
N TYR A 46 -8.15 6.00 -24.01
CA TYR A 46 -6.83 6.10 -24.65
C TYR A 46 -6.89 5.48 -26.05
N ASN A 47 -6.87 6.34 -27.07
CA ASN A 47 -6.94 5.92 -28.47
C ASN A 47 -5.63 5.31 -28.98
N THR A 48 -4.50 5.55 -28.32
CA THR A 48 -3.19 4.98 -28.66
C THR A 48 -2.36 4.78 -27.42
N TRP A 49 -1.80 3.58 -27.27
CA TRP A 49 -0.81 3.28 -26.24
C TRP A 49 0.57 3.30 -26.89
N HIS A 50 1.49 4.07 -26.33
CA HIS A 50 2.85 4.19 -26.83
C HIS A 50 3.85 3.40 -25.98
N ASP A 51 4.97 3.01 -26.58
CA ASP A 51 6.05 2.35 -25.84
C ASP A 51 6.68 3.30 -24.82
N ASN A 52 6.87 2.80 -23.59
CA ASN A 52 7.35 3.56 -22.43
C ASN A 52 6.45 4.73 -22.03
N GLU A 53 5.16 4.63 -22.30
CA GLU A 53 4.20 5.62 -21.85
C GLU A 53 4.10 5.65 -20.33
N GLN A 54 4.07 6.87 -19.78
CA GLN A 54 3.87 7.11 -18.37
C GLN A 54 2.39 7.06 -18.06
N VAL A 55 2.02 6.13 -17.20
CA VAL A 55 0.64 5.84 -16.84
C VAL A 55 0.46 6.22 -15.37
N PRO A 56 -0.20 7.33 -15.05
CA PRO A 56 -0.50 7.65 -13.67
C PRO A 56 -1.47 6.61 -13.10
N MET A 57 -1.08 5.93 -12.03
CA MET A 57 -1.89 4.90 -11.36
C MET A 57 -1.68 5.00 -9.85
N PHE A 58 -2.75 5.04 -9.07
CA PHE A 58 -2.68 5.08 -7.59
C PHE A 58 -1.81 6.20 -7.00
N GLY A 59 -1.81 7.38 -7.63
CA GLY A 59 -0.99 8.51 -7.18
C GLY A 59 0.51 8.33 -7.46
N THR A 60 0.89 7.37 -8.32
CA THR A 60 2.27 7.18 -8.73
C THR A 60 2.41 6.99 -10.24
N THR A 61 3.64 7.11 -10.74
CA THR A 61 3.95 6.94 -12.16
C THR A 61 4.30 5.49 -12.44
N CYS A 62 3.45 4.83 -13.22
CA CYS A 62 3.71 3.51 -13.78
C CYS A 62 4.13 3.63 -15.25
N TYR A 63 4.58 2.52 -15.80
CA TYR A 63 5.11 2.46 -17.15
C TYR A 63 4.52 1.26 -17.88
N SER A 64 4.18 1.47 -19.15
CA SER A 64 3.82 0.41 -20.07
C SER A 64 4.82 0.31 -21.21
N ALA A 65 5.15 -0.90 -21.62
CA ALA A 65 5.91 -1.14 -22.83
C ALA A 65 5.25 -2.26 -23.64
N SER A 66 5.36 -2.17 -24.96
CA SER A 66 4.95 -3.23 -25.84
C SER A 66 6.08 -3.61 -26.79
N LYS A 67 5.99 -4.81 -27.37
CA LYS A 67 6.93 -5.26 -28.38
C LYS A 67 6.18 -6.04 -29.44
N ALA A 68 6.31 -5.61 -30.69
CA ALA A 68 5.84 -6.37 -31.83
C ALA A 68 6.81 -7.53 -32.12
N GLY A 69 6.27 -8.68 -32.47
CA GLY A 69 7.02 -9.86 -32.85
C GLY A 69 6.27 -10.70 -33.88
N PHE A 70 7.00 -11.52 -34.61
CA PHE A 70 6.44 -12.43 -35.59
C PHE A 70 6.41 -13.85 -35.00
N TYR A 71 5.23 -14.39 -34.75
CA TYR A 71 5.05 -15.70 -34.12
C TYR A 71 4.06 -16.55 -34.93
N ARG A 72 4.48 -17.77 -35.30
CA ARG A 72 3.68 -18.70 -36.13
C ARG A 72 3.03 -18.00 -37.32
N TRP A 73 3.84 -17.28 -38.10
CA TRP A 73 3.41 -16.58 -39.33
C TRP A 73 2.41 -15.44 -39.12
N ASN A 74 2.22 -14.98 -37.89
CA ASN A 74 1.32 -13.89 -37.56
C ASN A 74 2.06 -12.80 -36.79
N TRP A 75 1.68 -11.55 -37.05
CA TRP A 75 2.08 -10.41 -36.22
C TRP A 75 1.41 -10.53 -34.86
N ARG A 76 2.22 -10.50 -33.80
CA ARG A 76 1.77 -10.59 -32.41
C ARG A 76 2.46 -9.54 -31.56
N TRP A 77 1.80 -9.15 -30.48
CA TRP A 77 2.27 -8.16 -29.54
C TRP A 77 2.46 -8.79 -28.16
N GLN A 78 3.50 -8.33 -27.48
CA GLN A 78 3.79 -8.63 -26.07
C GLN A 78 3.68 -7.32 -25.29
N GLY A 79 3.11 -7.38 -24.10
CA GLY A 79 2.91 -6.22 -23.24
C GLY A 79 3.61 -6.42 -21.90
N ARG A 80 4.08 -5.31 -21.33
CA ARG A 80 4.66 -5.24 -19.99
C ARG A 80 4.13 -4.00 -19.29
N PHE A 81 3.81 -4.14 -18.01
CA PHE A 81 3.36 -3.05 -17.15
C PHE A 81 4.01 -3.13 -15.78
N TRP A 82 4.52 -2.01 -15.27
CA TRP A 82 5.17 -1.98 -13.96
C TRP A 82 5.07 -0.60 -13.29
N CYS A 83 5.10 -0.60 -11.95
CA CYS A 83 5.07 0.60 -11.12
C CYS A 83 6.24 0.56 -10.12
N PRO A 84 7.39 1.19 -10.42
CA PRO A 84 8.62 1.06 -9.63
C PRO A 84 8.46 1.40 -8.14
N THR A 85 7.58 2.36 -7.86
CA THR A 85 7.29 2.93 -6.55
C THR A 85 6.21 2.16 -5.77
N LEU A 86 5.40 1.35 -6.45
CA LEU A 86 4.28 0.64 -5.83
C LEU A 86 4.67 -0.78 -5.43
N SER A 87 5.47 -1.45 -6.26
CA SER A 87 5.86 -2.85 -6.06
C SER A 87 7.01 -3.23 -6.99
N GLY A 88 7.85 -4.17 -6.59
CA GLY A 88 8.79 -4.86 -7.49
C GLY A 88 8.12 -5.85 -8.46
N LEU A 89 6.80 -5.79 -8.60
CA LEU A 89 6.01 -6.68 -9.45
C LEU A 89 5.76 -6.07 -10.81
N GLU A 90 5.59 -6.95 -11.77
CA GLU A 90 5.36 -6.59 -13.16
C GLU A 90 4.26 -7.47 -13.73
N GLY A 91 3.41 -6.87 -14.53
CA GLY A 91 2.41 -7.56 -15.32
C GLY A 91 2.91 -7.80 -16.74
N TYR A 92 2.57 -8.95 -17.29
CA TYR A 92 2.98 -9.36 -18.63
C TYR A 92 1.82 -9.94 -19.42
N SER A 93 1.89 -9.76 -20.73
CA SER A 93 1.01 -10.43 -21.67
C SER A 93 1.78 -10.84 -22.93
N ASN A 94 1.34 -11.91 -23.57
CA ASN A 94 1.97 -12.45 -24.77
C ASN A 94 0.93 -12.84 -25.82
N ASN A 95 1.33 -12.85 -27.09
CA ASN A 95 0.58 -13.39 -28.23
C ASN A 95 -0.73 -12.64 -28.59
N TRP A 96 -0.77 -11.33 -28.39
CA TRP A 96 -1.95 -10.52 -28.73
C TRP A 96 -1.92 -9.98 -30.16
N GLU A 97 -3.10 -9.80 -30.76
CA GLU A 97 -3.22 -9.34 -32.16
C GLU A 97 -3.09 -7.82 -32.29
N SER A 98 -3.19 -7.11 -31.16
CA SER A 98 -3.06 -5.65 -31.11
C SER A 98 -2.14 -5.22 -29.97
N GLN A 99 -1.47 -4.08 -30.19
CA GLN A 99 -0.65 -3.40 -29.18
C GLN A 99 -1.47 -3.04 -27.94
N LYS A 100 -2.68 -2.50 -28.16
CA LYS A 100 -3.63 -2.17 -27.09
C LYS A 100 -3.99 -3.40 -26.25
N GLY A 101 -4.37 -4.51 -26.88
CA GLY A 101 -4.70 -5.75 -26.15
C GLY A 101 -3.51 -6.28 -25.36
N ALA A 102 -2.29 -6.19 -25.90
CA ALA A 102 -1.10 -6.57 -25.17
C ALA A 102 -0.91 -5.73 -23.88
N ILE A 103 -1.04 -4.41 -23.96
CA ILE A 103 -0.87 -3.55 -22.79
C ILE A 103 -2.01 -3.74 -21.79
N GLU A 104 -3.27 -3.80 -22.25
CA GLU A 104 -4.44 -4.06 -21.39
C GLU A 104 -4.22 -5.32 -20.56
N HIS A 105 -3.90 -6.44 -21.19
CA HIS A 105 -3.70 -7.70 -20.48
C HIS A 105 -2.44 -7.72 -19.60
N ALA A 106 -1.43 -6.91 -19.91
CA ALA A 106 -0.27 -6.75 -19.02
C ALA A 106 -0.68 -5.99 -17.75
N VAL A 107 -1.53 -4.96 -17.86
CA VAL A 107 -2.05 -4.27 -16.68
C VAL A 107 -2.98 -5.18 -15.87
N GLU A 108 -3.83 -5.96 -16.54
CA GLU A 108 -4.68 -6.95 -15.85
C GLU A 108 -3.84 -7.95 -15.05
N ASP A 109 -2.76 -8.45 -15.63
CA ASP A 109 -1.84 -9.35 -14.94
C ASP A 109 -1.15 -8.66 -13.75
N TYR A 110 -0.74 -7.40 -13.90
CA TYR A 110 -0.19 -6.60 -12.81
C TYR A 110 -1.20 -6.42 -11.66
N VAL A 111 -2.44 -6.05 -11.96
CA VAL A 111 -3.51 -5.85 -10.97
C VAL A 111 -3.87 -7.16 -10.29
N ARG A 112 -3.92 -8.27 -11.04
CA ARG A 112 -4.16 -9.61 -10.51
C ARG A 112 -3.07 -10.03 -9.51
N LYS A 113 -1.80 -9.84 -9.87
CA LYS A 113 -0.65 -10.07 -8.97
C LYS A 113 -0.71 -9.12 -7.75
N GLY A 114 -1.08 -7.87 -8.00
CA GLY A 114 -1.57 -6.87 -7.05
C GLY A 114 -2.43 -7.40 -5.93
N ALA A 115 -3.57 -7.94 -6.33
CA ALA A 115 -4.56 -8.50 -5.44
C ALA A 115 -4.03 -9.76 -4.73
N GLN A 116 -3.32 -10.64 -5.43
CA GLN A 116 -2.78 -11.89 -4.86
C GLN A 116 -1.70 -11.65 -3.80
N HIS A 117 -0.85 -10.65 -4.00
CA HIS A 117 0.24 -10.29 -3.09
C HIS A 117 -0.15 -9.20 -2.08
N GLY A 118 -1.41 -8.75 -2.08
CA GLY A 118 -1.98 -7.89 -1.04
C GLY A 118 -1.56 -6.41 -1.04
N PHE A 119 -0.82 -5.94 -2.05
CA PHE A 119 -0.36 -4.54 -2.13
C PHE A 119 -1.34 -3.60 -2.85
N LEU A 120 -2.37 -4.13 -3.53
CA LEU A 120 -3.51 -3.36 -4.02
C LEU A 120 -4.70 -3.56 -3.07
N PRO A 121 -4.93 -2.67 -2.08
CA PRO A 121 -6.15 -2.71 -1.31
C PRO A 121 -7.35 -2.29 -2.19
N PRO A 122 -8.54 -2.92 -2.04
CA PRO A 122 -9.75 -2.53 -2.75
C PRO A 122 -10.08 -1.04 -2.59
N LYS A 123 -9.76 -0.47 -1.42
CA LYS A 123 -10.03 0.93 -1.10
C LYS A 123 -9.30 1.93 -2.02
N ARG A 124 -8.07 1.63 -2.45
CA ARG A 124 -7.25 2.57 -3.27
C ARG A 124 -7.54 2.47 -4.77
N LEU A 125 -8.27 1.44 -5.18
CA LEU A 125 -8.91 1.34 -6.50
C LEU A 125 -10.20 2.17 -6.57
N LEU A 126 -10.73 2.61 -5.44
CA LEU A 126 -12.03 3.26 -5.29
C LEU A 126 -11.95 4.76 -4.97
N ASP A 127 -10.76 5.31 -4.75
CA ASP A 127 -10.59 6.73 -4.52
C ASP A 127 -10.53 7.45 -5.88
N PRO A 128 -11.50 8.34 -6.21
CA PRO A 128 -11.44 9.17 -7.40
C PRO A 128 -10.18 10.04 -7.36
N LEU A 129 -9.59 10.32 -8.52
CA LEU A 129 -8.58 11.39 -8.65
C LEU A 129 -9.28 12.73 -8.35
N ASP A 130 -9.15 13.20 -7.11
CA ASP A 130 -9.92 14.32 -6.55
C ASP A 130 -9.86 15.60 -7.41
N GLY A 131 -11.05 16.09 -7.75
CA GLY A 131 -11.35 17.52 -7.96
C GLY A 131 -12.06 18.08 -6.71
N PRO A 132 -12.00 19.39 -6.44
CA PRO A 132 -12.27 19.92 -5.12
C PRO A 132 -13.77 20.09 -4.85
N GLY A 133 -14.20 19.53 -3.72
CA GLY A 133 -15.42 19.91 -3.03
C GLY A 133 -16.48 18.84 -3.04
N HIS A 134 -16.68 18.16 -1.91
CA HIS A 134 -17.93 18.18 -1.16
C HIS A 134 -17.68 17.62 0.25
N ARG A 135 -18.36 18.22 1.22
CA ARG A 135 -18.19 18.05 2.66
C ARG A 135 -18.92 16.79 3.15
N GLU A 136 -18.18 15.96 3.89
CA GLU A 136 -18.57 15.31 5.15
C GLU A 136 -19.69 14.25 5.12
N LEU A 137 -19.29 12.97 4.99
CA LEU A 137 -19.79 11.80 5.74
C LEU A 137 -18.98 10.52 5.39
N SER A 138 -17.65 10.58 5.57
CA SER A 138 -16.82 9.40 5.83
C SER A 138 -15.62 9.89 6.59
N ALA A 139 -15.62 9.77 7.92
CA ALA A 139 -14.43 10.07 8.69
C ALA A 139 -13.31 9.15 8.17
N GLU A 140 -12.32 9.74 7.51
CA GLU A 140 -11.00 9.15 7.34
C GLU A 140 -10.62 8.44 8.65
N PRO A 141 -9.96 7.26 8.62
CA PRO A 141 -9.48 6.65 9.86
C PRO A 141 -8.66 7.70 10.58
N VAL A 142 -9.08 8.12 11.78
CA VAL A 142 -8.45 9.21 12.51
C VAL A 142 -6.95 8.91 12.61
N GLN A 143 -6.16 9.68 11.86
CA GLN A 143 -4.71 9.50 11.82
C GLN A 143 -4.12 10.34 12.95
N LYS A 144 -3.63 9.69 14.01
CA LYS A 144 -2.84 10.39 15.02
C LYS A 144 -1.38 10.37 14.59
N ILE A 145 -0.79 11.55 14.42
CA ILE A 145 0.65 11.69 14.14
C ILE A 145 1.37 11.84 15.47
N THR A 146 2.41 11.06 15.72
CA THR A 146 3.17 11.09 16.98
C THR A 146 4.60 10.60 16.80
N ARG A 147 5.41 10.75 17.84
CA ARG A 147 6.67 10.02 18.01
C ARG A 147 6.53 9.09 19.20
N PHE A 148 7.17 7.92 19.15
CA PHE A 148 7.20 6.99 20.27
C PHE A 148 8.56 7.06 20.95
N ARG A 149 8.58 7.45 22.22
CA ARG A 149 9.78 7.39 23.07
C ARG A 149 9.63 6.28 24.09
N ASN A 150 10.63 5.41 24.16
CA ASN A 150 10.68 4.38 25.20
C ASN A 150 10.85 5.03 26.59
N ALA A 151 10.05 4.61 27.56
CA ALA A 151 10.02 5.23 28.88
C ALA A 151 11.30 4.99 29.69
N GLU A 152 11.98 3.86 29.47
CA GLU A 152 13.21 3.49 30.20
C GLU A 152 14.46 4.06 29.53
N THR A 153 14.58 3.88 28.21
CA THR A 153 15.81 4.22 27.49
C THR A 153 15.84 5.66 26.99
N GLY A 154 14.67 6.30 26.85
CA GLY A 154 14.54 7.63 26.23
C GLY A 154 14.77 7.65 24.72
N TYR A 155 15.09 6.50 24.10
CA TYR A 155 15.22 6.38 22.65
C TYR A 155 13.87 6.39 21.94
N ARG A 156 13.87 6.82 20.68
CA ARG A 156 12.69 6.95 19.84
C ARG A 156 12.64 5.84 18.80
N LEU A 157 11.43 5.35 18.56
CA LEU A 157 11.16 4.43 17.45
C LEU A 157 11.46 5.14 16.13
N ASP A 158 12.32 4.52 15.33
CA ASP A 158 12.86 5.05 14.09
C ASP A 158 12.89 3.91 13.04
N SER A 159 12.97 4.26 11.76
CA SER A 159 13.10 3.30 10.67
C SER A 159 13.78 3.90 9.45
N ASN A 160 14.02 3.11 8.42
CA ASN A 160 14.57 3.59 7.16
C ASN A 160 13.81 3.05 5.94
N GLY A 161 14.21 3.52 4.75
CA GLY A 161 13.61 3.10 3.48
C GLY A 161 13.90 1.64 3.09
N TYR A 162 14.75 0.92 3.83
CA TYR A 162 15.09 -0.49 3.57
C TYR A 162 14.24 -1.47 4.38
N GLY A 163 13.28 -0.97 5.18
CA GLY A 163 12.42 -1.82 5.99
C GLY A 163 12.98 -2.13 7.39
N GLU A 164 14.10 -1.53 7.79
CA GLU A 164 14.65 -1.76 9.13
C GLU A 164 13.94 -0.85 10.14
N ALA A 165 13.61 -1.41 11.31
CA ALA A 165 13.08 -0.66 12.45
C ALA A 165 14.07 -0.75 13.61
N TYR A 166 14.32 0.36 14.28
CA TYR A 166 15.31 0.46 15.36
C TYR A 166 14.97 1.59 16.31
N VAL A 167 15.83 1.82 17.30
CA VAL A 167 15.70 2.94 18.24
C VAL A 167 16.94 3.83 18.23
N LEU A 168 16.74 5.15 18.28
CA LEU A 168 17.81 6.14 18.31
C LEU A 168 17.47 7.32 19.23
N GLU A 169 18.46 8.14 19.53
CA GLU A 169 18.26 9.46 20.12
C GLU A 169 17.34 10.32 19.22
N SER A 170 16.74 11.38 19.80
CA SER A 170 15.97 12.34 19.00
C SER A 170 16.83 12.93 17.89
N ASN A 171 16.41 12.78 16.64
CA ASN A 171 17.10 13.38 15.50
C ASN A 171 16.23 14.42 14.76
N GLY A 172 14.98 14.62 15.19
CA GLY A 172 14.04 15.58 14.59
C GLY A 172 13.52 15.20 13.20
N GLY A 173 14.01 14.09 12.61
CA GLY A 173 13.65 13.64 11.28
C GLY A 173 12.27 12.99 11.21
N ASP A 174 11.71 12.97 10.00
CA ASP A 174 10.40 12.34 9.73
C ASP A 174 10.43 10.81 9.87
N TYR A 175 11.61 10.18 9.89
CA TYR A 175 11.76 8.76 10.17
C TYR A 175 11.38 8.38 11.62
N GLN A 176 11.36 9.33 12.54
CA GLN A 176 10.89 9.15 13.92
C GLN A 176 9.41 9.49 14.11
N VAL A 177 8.72 9.88 13.02
CA VAL A 177 7.32 10.30 13.05
C VAL A 177 6.45 9.20 12.48
N TRP A 178 5.37 8.89 13.19
CA TRP A 178 4.51 7.74 12.90
C TRP A 178 3.05 8.17 12.86
N HIS A 179 2.33 7.66 11.88
CA HIS A 179 0.87 7.74 11.78
C HIS A 179 0.26 6.49 12.43
N ILE A 180 -0.54 6.70 13.47
CA ILE A 180 -1.42 5.69 14.03
C ILE A 180 -2.73 5.77 13.26
N ILE A 181 -3.07 4.68 12.57
CA ILE A 181 -4.23 4.58 11.70
C ILE A 181 -5.13 3.50 12.26
N ASN A 182 -6.35 3.85 12.64
CA ASN A 182 -7.32 2.89 13.18
C ASN A 182 -7.68 1.83 12.13
N ALA A 183 -7.76 0.57 12.56
CA ALA A 183 -8.32 -0.54 11.81
C ALA A 183 -9.74 -0.87 12.31
N ASP A 184 -10.44 -1.76 11.61
CA ASP A 184 -11.87 -2.07 11.84
C ASP A 184 -12.12 -2.93 13.09
N ASP A 185 -11.08 -3.43 13.76
CA ASP A 185 -11.12 -4.43 14.84
C ASP A 185 -10.52 -3.92 16.18
N ASN A 186 -10.60 -2.60 16.43
CA ASN A 186 -9.95 -1.92 17.57
C ASN A 186 -8.42 -2.06 17.61
N SER A 187 -7.81 -2.61 16.56
CA SER A 187 -6.36 -2.53 16.35
C SER A 187 -6.00 -1.26 15.58
N VAL A 188 -4.71 -1.02 15.47
CA VAL A 188 -4.15 0.09 14.72
C VAL A 188 -3.01 -0.41 13.84
N TYR A 189 -2.82 0.30 12.74
CA TYR A 189 -1.61 0.28 11.96
C TYR A 189 -0.70 1.42 12.41
N ILE A 190 0.61 1.17 12.47
CA ILE A 190 1.62 2.18 12.79
C ILE A 190 2.48 2.36 11.55
N ARG A 191 2.25 3.45 10.81
CA ARG A 191 2.92 3.74 9.53
C ARG A 191 3.97 4.82 9.70
N ASN A 192 5.17 4.61 9.18
CA ASN A 192 6.20 5.64 9.20
C ASN A 192 5.83 6.79 8.27
N LYS A 193 5.94 8.04 8.73
CA LYS A 193 5.61 9.23 7.93
C LYS A 193 6.51 9.39 6.71
N LYS A 194 7.80 9.03 6.84
CA LYS A 194 8.80 9.27 5.78
C LYS A 194 8.77 8.21 4.69
N THR A 195 8.56 6.95 5.05
CA THR A 195 8.69 5.81 4.13
C THR A 195 7.36 5.20 3.70
N ASP A 196 6.26 5.56 4.37
CA ASP A 196 4.94 4.93 4.25
C ASP A 196 4.92 3.41 4.51
N LEU A 197 6.00 2.86 5.09
CA LEU A 197 6.07 1.47 5.55
C LEU A 197 5.41 1.29 6.92
N PHE A 198 4.87 0.11 7.18
CA PHE A 198 4.10 -0.24 8.35
C PHE A 198 4.94 -1.07 9.32
N LEU A 199 4.89 -0.73 10.60
CA LEU A 199 5.53 -1.50 11.67
C LEU A 199 4.95 -2.91 11.70
N ASP A 200 5.82 -3.90 11.66
CA ASP A 200 5.50 -5.32 11.55
C ASP A 200 6.42 -6.09 12.52
N SER A 201 6.02 -7.31 12.89
CA SER A 201 6.85 -8.19 13.73
C SER A 201 6.55 -9.66 13.46
N ASN A 202 7.29 -10.56 14.09
CA ASN A 202 7.06 -12.00 13.97
C ASN A 202 7.19 -12.73 15.31
N TRP A 203 6.92 -14.04 15.31
CA TRP A 203 7.01 -14.89 16.51
C TRP A 203 8.43 -15.03 17.08
N GLU A 204 9.47 -14.78 16.27
CA GLU A 204 10.86 -14.74 16.74
C GLU A 204 11.19 -13.46 17.51
N GLY A 205 10.28 -12.49 17.54
CA GLY A 205 10.46 -11.21 18.21
C GLY A 205 11.19 -10.16 17.39
N LYS A 206 11.42 -10.37 16.09
CA LYS A 206 11.98 -9.35 15.20
C LYS A 206 10.94 -8.28 14.91
N VAL A 207 11.40 -7.04 14.81
CA VAL A 207 10.58 -5.88 14.43
C VAL A 207 11.21 -5.23 13.21
N TYR A 208 10.38 -4.88 12.25
CA TYR A 208 10.79 -4.31 10.97
C TYR A 208 9.63 -3.49 10.39
N THR A 209 9.83 -2.87 9.24
CA THR A 209 8.75 -2.22 8.49
C THR A 209 8.59 -2.85 7.12
N LEU A 210 7.34 -2.99 6.66
CA LEU A 210 6.99 -3.54 5.35
C LEU A 210 5.90 -2.70 4.68
N PRO A 211 5.71 -2.82 3.36
CA PRO A 211 4.50 -2.31 2.72
C PRO A 211 3.25 -2.87 3.39
N ALA A 212 2.14 -2.16 3.30
CA ALA A 212 0.87 -2.62 3.86
C ALA A 212 0.50 -4.01 3.32
N ASN A 213 0.42 -5.00 4.20
CA ASN A 213 0.01 -6.37 3.87
C ASN A 213 -1.32 -6.75 4.56
N LYS A 214 -1.85 -5.87 5.42
CA LYS A 214 -3.09 -6.03 6.21
C LYS A 214 -3.12 -7.23 7.16
N GLY A 215 -2.02 -7.99 7.26
CA GLY A 215 -1.89 -9.13 8.14
C GLY A 215 -1.90 -8.73 9.60
N ALA A 216 -2.25 -9.68 10.47
CA ALA A 216 -2.30 -9.45 11.92
C ALA A 216 -0.93 -9.07 12.53
N TYR A 217 0.17 -9.35 11.84
CA TYR A 217 1.51 -8.94 12.26
C TYR A 217 1.79 -7.43 12.07
N GLN A 218 1.04 -6.73 11.21
CA GLN A 218 1.06 -5.27 11.09
C GLN A 218 0.03 -4.56 11.96
N ARG A 219 -0.78 -5.34 12.68
CA ARG A 219 -1.81 -4.83 13.58
C ARG A 219 -1.29 -4.81 14.99
N TRP A 220 -1.52 -3.68 15.64
CA TRP A 220 -1.08 -3.41 17.00
C TRP A 220 -2.27 -2.97 17.84
N ARG A 221 -2.18 -3.11 19.15
CA ARG A 221 -3.10 -2.48 20.10
C ARG A 221 -2.32 -1.79 21.19
N PHE A 222 -2.89 -0.72 21.72
CA PHE A 222 -2.37 -0.05 22.90
C PHE A 222 -2.99 -0.68 24.15
N ASP A 223 -2.16 -1.10 25.09
CA ASP A 223 -2.56 -1.58 26.42
C ASP A 223 -1.81 -0.76 27.47
N GLY A 224 -2.42 0.37 27.84
CA GLY A 224 -1.73 1.46 28.54
C GLY A 224 -0.61 2.05 27.67
N LEU A 225 0.62 2.05 28.18
CA LEU A 225 1.81 2.49 27.43
C LEU A 225 2.44 1.38 26.57
N ARG A 226 1.93 0.14 26.63
CA ARG A 226 2.47 -0.98 25.86
C ARG A 226 1.86 -0.99 24.46
N ILE A 227 2.69 -1.29 23.47
CA ILE A 227 2.28 -1.49 22.07
C ILE A 227 2.37 -2.99 21.79
N ILE A 228 1.23 -3.66 21.67
CA ILE A 228 1.15 -5.13 21.59
C ILE A 228 0.76 -5.55 20.18
N ASN A 229 1.54 -6.46 19.61
CA ASN A 229 1.22 -7.03 18.30
C ASN A 229 0.02 -7.97 18.40
N ILE A 230 -0.94 -7.86 17.48
CA ILE A 230 -2.17 -8.67 17.49
C ILE A 230 -1.88 -10.13 17.16
N ALA A 231 -1.03 -10.42 16.18
CA ALA A 231 -0.74 -11.81 15.79
C ALA A 231 -0.01 -12.59 16.88
N THR A 232 0.99 -11.96 17.51
CA THR A 232 1.89 -12.66 18.44
C THR A 232 1.55 -12.48 19.91
N GLY A 233 0.76 -11.46 20.25
CA GLY A 233 0.50 -11.06 21.64
C GLY A 233 1.73 -10.47 22.36
N ARG A 234 2.83 -10.23 21.65
CA ARG A 234 4.10 -9.73 22.20
C ARG A 234 4.11 -8.20 22.21
N ALA A 235 4.70 -7.61 23.25
CA ALA A 235 4.87 -6.19 23.43
C ALA A 235 6.16 -5.70 22.75
N LEU A 236 6.09 -4.54 22.09
CA LEU A 236 7.25 -3.82 21.56
C LEU A 236 8.16 -3.41 22.72
N ASP A 237 9.44 -3.71 22.61
CA ASP A 237 10.43 -3.62 23.68
C ASP A 237 11.74 -3.06 23.12
N SER A 238 12.53 -2.39 23.95
CA SER A 238 13.84 -1.88 23.54
C SER A 238 14.88 -2.01 24.67
N SER A 239 16.13 -1.70 24.38
CA SER A 239 17.21 -1.78 25.38
C SER A 239 18.21 -0.64 25.23
N TYR A 240 19.04 -0.42 26.26
CA TYR A 240 20.15 0.55 26.19
C TYR A 240 21.18 0.22 25.09
N ASN A 241 21.24 -1.03 24.63
CA ASN A 241 22.06 -1.44 23.49
C ASN A 241 21.41 -1.14 22.11
N LYS A 242 20.40 -0.25 22.09
CA LYS A 242 19.66 0.19 20.89
C LYS A 242 19.00 -0.94 20.08
N LYS A 243 18.72 -2.07 20.72
CA LYS A 243 17.93 -3.15 20.11
C LYS A 243 16.44 -2.82 20.20
N LEU A 244 15.72 -3.11 19.13
CA LEU A 244 14.26 -3.10 19.05
C LEU A 244 13.78 -4.53 18.76
N TYR A 245 12.83 -5.01 19.54
CA TYR A 245 12.30 -6.37 19.40
C TYR A 245 10.91 -6.45 20.05
N THR A 246 10.28 -7.62 20.03
CA THR A 246 9.10 -7.90 20.85
C THR A 246 9.36 -9.03 21.84
N LEU A 247 8.79 -8.92 23.05
CA LEU A 247 8.79 -9.94 24.09
C LEU A 247 7.39 -10.18 24.64
N ASN A 248 7.20 -11.24 25.40
CA ASN A 248 5.98 -11.36 26.19
C ASN A 248 5.85 -10.15 27.13
N PRO A 249 4.63 -9.63 27.36
CA PRO A 249 4.41 -8.56 28.33
C PRO A 249 5.02 -8.93 29.68
N ASN A 250 5.93 -8.11 30.19
CA ASN A 250 6.72 -8.41 31.41
C ASN A 250 6.58 -7.33 32.50
N GLY A 251 5.85 -6.25 32.23
CA GLY A 251 5.62 -5.15 33.18
C GLY A 251 6.80 -4.17 33.33
N GLY A 252 7.91 -4.39 32.64
CA GLY A 252 9.07 -3.50 32.66
C GLY A 252 8.88 -2.24 31.81
N ASN A 253 9.54 -1.14 32.20
CA ASN A 253 9.47 0.14 31.48
C ASN A 253 10.07 0.10 30.06
N TYR A 254 10.92 -0.90 29.78
CA TYR A 254 11.41 -1.16 28.43
C TYR A 254 10.29 -1.46 27.42
N GLN A 255 9.10 -1.84 27.88
CA GLN A 255 7.91 -2.08 27.04
C GLN A 255 6.95 -0.89 26.99
N ASN A 256 7.25 0.20 27.71
CA ASN A 256 6.40 1.38 27.78
C ASN A 256 6.86 2.43 26.75
N TRP A 257 5.93 2.89 25.93
CA TRP A 257 6.17 3.85 24.86
C TRP A 257 5.28 5.08 25.05
N ILE A 258 5.92 6.21 25.29
CA ILE A 258 5.28 7.51 25.45
C ILE A 258 5.08 8.12 24.06
N GLN A 259 3.84 8.52 23.78
CA GLN A 259 3.50 9.27 22.58
C GLN A 259 3.78 10.76 22.81
N GLU A 260 4.65 11.34 21.98
CA GLU A 260 5.01 12.77 21.95
C GLU A 260 4.31 13.52 20.81
#